data_AF-A0A4U8TQQ0-F1
#
_entry.id   AF-A0A4U8TQQ0-F1
#
_cell.length_a   1.000
_cell.length_b   1.000
_cell.length_c   1.000
_cell.angle_alpha   90.00
_cell.angle_beta   90.00
_cell.angle_gamma   90.00
#
_symmetry.space_group_name_H-M   'P 1'
#
loop_
_entity.id
_entity.type
_entity.pdbx_description
1 polymer ?
#
loop_
_entity_poly.entity_id
_entity_poly.type
_entity_poly.pdbx_seq_one_letter_code
_entity_poly.pdbx_strand_id
1 'polypeptide(L)'
;MKKLGLVVVAFLSIGCLSNSPTPQAEVEKNAKENIMKANDTLYNEIYGKVLKIEDSQKLNECVAGILVSKLTQDEKLFLGGSTAEKAQVSESAKSVLDKVKPTSSESKEAIKTCSVTLDVAKAISKVK
;
A
#
# COMPACT_ATOMS: atom_id res chain seq x y z
N MET A 1 -56.45 19.63 -14.47
CA MET A 1 -55.26 18.76 -14.34
C MET A 1 -54.04 19.61 -14.68
N LYS A 2 -53.19 19.87 -13.68
CA LYS A 2 -52.17 20.93 -13.69
C LYS A 2 -50.78 20.37 -14.05
N LYS A 3 -50.17 20.99 -15.06
CA LYS A 3 -48.73 21.31 -15.23
C LYS A 3 -47.71 20.15 -15.11
N LEU A 4 -47.27 19.67 -16.27
CA LEU A 4 -45.90 19.19 -16.50
C LEU A 4 -44.93 20.38 -16.33
N GLY A 5 -44.17 20.41 -15.23
CA GLY A 5 -43.00 21.27 -15.04
C GLY A 5 -41.78 20.36 -14.93
N LEU A 6 -41.06 20.19 -16.03
CA LEU A 6 -39.77 20.82 -16.30
C LEU A 6 -38.66 20.38 -15.33
N VAL A 7 -37.96 19.36 -15.82
CA VAL A 7 -36.61 18.92 -15.54
C VAL A 7 -35.69 20.09 -15.17
N VAL A 8 -35.18 20.09 -13.93
CA VAL A 8 -33.91 20.74 -13.57
C VAL A 8 -33.06 19.65 -12.93
N VAL A 9 -32.44 18.84 -13.78
CA VAL A 9 -31.29 18.03 -13.36
C VAL A 9 -30.21 19.02 -13.02
N ALA A 10 -29.84 19.05 -11.74
CA ALA A 10 -28.68 19.77 -11.26
C ALA A 10 -27.44 19.26 -12.01
N PHE A 11 -27.04 19.99 -13.06
CA PHE A 11 -25.67 19.96 -13.54
C PHE A 11 -24.81 20.62 -12.45
N LEU A 12 -24.54 19.86 -11.39
CA LEU A 12 -23.26 19.96 -10.72
C LEU A 12 -22.24 19.60 -11.79
N SER A 13 -21.71 20.63 -12.45
CA SER A 13 -20.45 20.60 -13.18
C SER A 13 -19.37 20.21 -12.17
N ILE A 14 -19.30 18.90 -11.91
CA ILE A 14 -18.19 18.21 -11.27
C ILE A 14 -17.00 18.63 -12.13
N GLY A 15 -16.12 19.41 -11.51
CA GLY A 15 -14.89 19.85 -12.11
C GLY A 15 -14.23 18.65 -12.78
N CYS A 16 -13.69 18.91 -13.97
CA CYS A 16 -12.86 17.97 -14.70
C CYS A 16 -11.69 17.55 -13.80
N LEU A 17 -11.90 16.52 -12.97
CA LEU A 17 -10.83 15.72 -12.42
C LEU A 17 -10.15 15.14 -13.65
N SER A 18 -8.95 15.61 -13.93
CA SER A 18 -8.09 15.17 -15.03
C SER A 18 -8.16 13.64 -15.13
N ASN A 19 -8.92 13.13 -16.10
CA ASN A 19 -9.36 11.74 -16.17
C ASN A 19 -8.28 10.81 -16.75
N SER A 20 -7.01 11.19 -16.61
CA SER A 20 -5.88 10.36 -17.03
C SER A 20 -5.61 9.33 -15.94
N PRO A 21 -5.51 8.03 -16.28
CA PRO A 21 -5.10 7.01 -15.32
C PRO A 21 -3.78 7.38 -14.64
N THR A 22 -3.65 7.03 -13.36
CA THR A 22 -2.40 7.25 -12.62
C THR A 22 -1.29 6.46 -13.32
N PRO A 23 -0.15 7.08 -13.69
CA PRO A 23 0.96 6.36 -14.33
C PRO A 23 1.41 5.15 -13.50
N GLN A 24 1.69 4.02 -14.13
CA GLN A 24 2.04 2.79 -13.41
C GLN A 24 3.20 2.96 -12.42
N ALA A 25 4.25 3.70 -12.83
CA ALA A 25 5.39 3.97 -11.96
C ALA A 25 4.99 4.79 -10.71
N GLU A 26 4.00 5.67 -10.84
CA GLU A 26 3.46 6.45 -9.73
C GLU A 26 2.56 5.58 -8.84
N VAL A 27 1.74 4.69 -9.42
CA VAL A 27 0.97 3.70 -8.66
C VAL A 27 1.89 2.83 -7.80
N GLU A 28 2.98 2.31 -8.37
CA GLU A 28 3.92 1.45 -7.65
C GLU A 28 4.69 2.21 -6.57
N LYS A 29 5.12 3.44 -6.86
CA LYS A 29 5.75 4.32 -5.87
C LYS A 29 4.80 4.61 -4.71
N ASN A 30 3.57 5.03 -5.00
CA ASN A 30 2.57 5.34 -3.98
C ASN A 30 2.18 4.10 -3.17
N ALA A 31 2.06 2.93 -3.81
CA ALA A 31 1.80 1.68 -3.13
C ALA A 31 2.92 1.31 -2.15
N LYS A 32 4.19 1.44 -2.58
CA LYS A 32 5.36 1.22 -1.73
C LYS A 32 5.33 2.16 -0.52
N GLU A 33 5.14 3.46 -0.74
CA GLU A 33 5.07 4.46 0.33
C GLU A 33 3.93 4.18 1.32
N ASN A 34 2.76 3.79 0.83
CA ASN A 34 1.61 3.47 1.69
C ASN A 34 1.83 2.21 2.51
N ILE A 35 2.47 1.18 1.95
CA ILE A 35 2.86 -0.01 2.72
C ILE A 35 3.89 0.36 3.79
N MET A 36 4.92 1.13 3.43
CA MET A 36 5.95 1.57 4.38
C MET A 36 5.32 2.34 5.55
N LYS A 37 4.44 3.32 5.27
CA LYS A 37 3.74 4.10 6.29
C LYS A 37 2.85 3.24 7.18
N ALA A 38 2.09 2.30 6.59
CA ALA A 38 1.23 1.40 7.34
C ALA A 38 2.03 0.48 8.29
N ASN A 39 3.24 0.11 7.87
CA ASN A 39 4.09 -0.81 8.61
C ASN A 39 5.09 -0.13 9.54
N ASP A 40 5.31 1.18 9.43
CA ASP A 40 6.41 1.88 10.12
C ASP A 40 6.37 1.71 11.64
N THR A 41 5.22 1.99 12.26
CA THR A 41 5.04 1.81 13.71
C THR A 41 5.32 0.37 14.12
N LEU A 42 4.77 -0.60 13.39
CA LEU A 42 4.88 -2.01 13.75
C LEU A 42 6.30 -2.54 13.56
N TYR A 43 7.02 -2.10 12.52
CA TYR A 43 8.43 -2.46 12.32
C TYR A 43 9.31 -1.88 13.42
N ASN A 44 9.07 -0.63 13.81
CA ASN A 44 9.81 -0.01 14.91
C ASN A 44 9.53 -0.69 16.25
N GLU A 45 8.29 -1.12 16.51
CA GLU A 45 7.94 -1.89 17.71
C GLU A 45 8.59 -3.28 17.75
N ILE A 46 8.55 -4.01 16.62
CA ILE A 46 9.06 -5.38 16.52
C ILE A 46 10.60 -5.39 16.48
N TYR A 47 11.21 -4.54 15.64
CA TYR A 47 12.64 -4.61 15.32
C TYR A 47 13.47 -3.47 15.93
N GLY A 48 12.86 -2.36 16.37
CA GLY A 48 13.59 -1.20 16.89
C GLY A 48 14.37 -1.44 18.19
N LYS A 49 14.14 -2.57 18.87
CA LYS A 49 14.94 -3.01 20.03
C LYS A 49 16.24 -3.73 19.64
N VAL A 50 16.31 -4.27 18.42
CA VAL A 50 17.45 -5.07 17.95
C VAL A 50 18.16 -4.46 16.74
N LEU A 51 17.50 -3.55 16.03
CA LEU A 51 18.04 -2.80 14.90
C LEU A 51 18.21 -1.33 15.26
N LYS A 52 19.16 -0.67 14.59
CA LYS A 52 19.20 0.79 14.55
C LYS A 52 18.00 1.30 13.76
N ILE A 53 17.57 2.54 14.03
CA ILE A 53 16.44 3.17 13.34
C ILE A 53 16.64 3.12 11.81
N GLU A 54 17.83 3.45 11.32
CA GLU A 54 18.15 3.40 9.89
C GLU A 54 18.01 1.99 9.28
N ASP A 55 18.42 0.96 10.01
CA ASP A 55 18.34 -0.42 9.54
C ASP A 55 16.88 -0.94 9.56
N SER A 56 16.10 -0.51 10.56
CA SER A 56 14.65 -0.77 10.62
C SER A 56 13.93 -0.12 9.43
N GLN A 57 14.27 1.13 9.11
CA GLN A 57 13.71 1.86 7.97
C GLN A 57 14.08 1.19 6.64
N LYS A 58 15.35 0.82 6.45
CA LYS A 58 15.81 0.07 5.25
C LYS A 58 15.12 -1.29 5.12
N LEU A 59 14.90 -1.98 6.24
CA LEU A 59 14.16 -3.24 6.25
C LEU A 59 12.71 -3.04 5.81
N ASN A 60 12.00 -2.05 6.38
CA ASN A 60 10.63 -1.72 5.99
C ASN A 60 10.54 -1.33 4.51
N GLU A 61 11.48 -0.51 4.02
CA GLU A 61 11.54 -0.12 2.62
C GLU A 61 11.75 -1.32 1.68
N CYS A 62 12.70 -2.20 2.01
CA CYS A 62 12.96 -3.40 1.24
C CYS A 62 11.73 -4.32 1.20
N VAL A 63 11.08 -4.54 2.35
CA VAL A 63 9.91 -5.40 2.43
C VAL A 63 8.75 -4.81 1.65
N ALA A 64 8.50 -3.50 1.75
CA ALA A 64 7.49 -2.83 0.95
C ALA A 64 7.74 -3.01 -0.56
N GLY A 65 9.00 -2.91 -1.01
CA GLY A 65 9.35 -3.16 -2.41
C GLY A 65 9.02 -4.58 -2.88
N ILE A 66 9.39 -5.60 -2.09
CA ILE A 66 9.06 -7.00 -2.39
C ILE A 66 7.54 -7.20 -2.38
N LEU A 67 6.82 -6.65 -1.40
CA LEU A 67 5.37 -6.79 -1.31
C LEU A 67 4.68 -6.19 -2.54
N VAL A 68 5.06 -4.97 -2.97
CA VAL A 68 4.51 -4.34 -4.18
C VAL A 68 4.69 -5.23 -5.42
N SER A 69 5.84 -5.89 -5.56
CA SER A 69 6.07 -6.82 -6.69
C SER A 69 5.18 -8.06 -6.68
N LYS A 70 4.62 -8.44 -5.52
CA LYS A 70 3.72 -9.58 -5.33
C LYS A 70 2.24 -9.21 -5.42
N LEU A 71 1.91 -7.92 -5.51
CA LEU A 71 0.54 -7.44 -5.67
C LEU A 71 0.06 -7.55 -7.11
N THR A 72 -1.22 -7.86 -7.29
CA THR A 72 -1.90 -7.73 -8.58
C THR A 72 -2.04 -6.26 -8.97
N GLN A 73 -2.45 -6.00 -10.22
CA GLN A 73 -2.68 -4.63 -10.67
C GLN A 73 -3.78 -3.94 -9.85
N ASP A 74 -4.88 -4.62 -9.57
CA ASP A 74 -6.00 -4.06 -8.80
C ASP A 74 -5.59 -3.78 -7.34
N GLU A 75 -4.76 -4.64 -6.76
CA GLU A 75 -4.18 -4.44 -5.44
C GLU A 75 -3.23 -3.22 -5.40
N LYS A 76 -2.41 -3.06 -6.45
CA LYS A 76 -1.55 -1.88 -6.62
C LYS A 76 -2.38 -0.60 -6.77
N LEU A 77 -3.44 -0.63 -7.59
CA LEU A 77 -4.36 0.51 -7.77
C LEU A 77 -5.08 0.86 -6.47
N PHE A 78 -5.52 -0.14 -5.70
CA PHE A 78 -6.14 0.09 -4.39
C PHE A 78 -5.21 0.84 -3.42
N LEU A 79 -3.91 0.52 -3.43
CA LEU A 79 -2.94 1.19 -2.58
C LEU A 79 -2.46 2.52 -3.14
N GLY A 80 -2.10 2.57 -4.42
CA GLY A 80 -1.32 3.66 -5.01
C GLY A 80 -2.04 4.52 -6.05
N GLY A 81 -3.24 4.11 -6.48
CA GLY A 81 -4.05 4.86 -7.44
C GLY A 81 -4.76 6.07 -6.82
N SER A 82 -5.40 6.86 -7.69
CA SER A 82 -6.29 7.96 -7.33
C SER A 82 -7.54 7.47 -6.59
N THR A 83 -8.28 8.38 -5.95
CA THR A 83 -9.54 8.04 -5.26
C THR A 83 -10.55 7.34 -6.18
N ALA A 84 -10.65 7.77 -7.44
CA ALA A 84 -11.55 7.16 -8.41
C ALA A 84 -11.13 5.72 -8.77
N GLU A 85 -9.83 5.49 -8.99
CA GLU A 85 -9.30 4.16 -9.26
C GLU A 85 -9.48 3.23 -8.07
N LYS A 86 -9.19 3.70 -6.84
CA LYS A 86 -9.41 2.91 -5.61
C LYS A 86 -10.86 2.48 -5.42
N ALA A 87 -11.81 3.35 -5.76
CA ALA A 87 -13.23 3.03 -5.67
C ALA A 87 -13.63 1.90 -6.63
N GLN A 88 -12.99 1.82 -7.80
CA GLN A 88 -13.26 0.78 -8.81
C GLN A 88 -12.73 -0.60 -8.40
N VAL A 89 -11.71 -0.67 -7.56
CA VAL A 89 -11.06 -1.93 -7.11
C VAL A 89 -11.24 -2.19 -5.62
N SER A 90 -12.31 -1.64 -5.02
CA SER A 90 -12.52 -1.69 -3.57
C SER A 90 -12.62 -3.11 -3.02
N GLU A 91 -13.05 -4.10 -3.82
CA GLU A 91 -13.03 -5.52 -3.41
C GLU A 91 -11.62 -6.05 -3.10
N SER A 92 -10.57 -5.45 -3.68
CA SER A 92 -9.18 -5.86 -3.45
C SER A 92 -8.67 -5.47 -2.07
N ALA A 93 -9.37 -4.60 -1.35
CA ALA A 93 -8.97 -4.07 -0.04
C ALA A 93 -8.59 -5.18 0.95
N LYS A 94 -9.43 -6.21 1.08
CA LYS A 94 -9.20 -7.29 2.03
C LYS A 94 -7.94 -8.08 1.69
N SER A 95 -7.78 -8.46 0.43
CA SER A 95 -6.61 -9.21 -0.05
C SER A 95 -5.32 -8.41 0.19
N VAL A 96 -5.32 -7.13 -0.16
CA VAL A 96 -4.19 -6.22 0.12
C VAL A 96 -3.85 -6.20 1.59
N LEU A 97 -4.84 -5.91 2.45
CA LEU A 97 -4.61 -5.78 3.89
C LEU A 97 -4.11 -7.10 4.50
N ASP A 98 -4.55 -8.25 3.99
CA ASP A 98 -4.06 -9.54 4.46
C ASP A 98 -2.62 -9.82 4.02
N LYS A 99 -2.22 -9.43 2.80
CA LYS A 99 -0.86 -9.61 2.29
C LYS A 99 0.16 -8.68 2.93
N VAL A 100 -0.19 -7.41 3.15
CA VAL A 100 0.77 -6.39 3.62
C VAL A 100 1.00 -6.39 5.13
N LYS A 101 0.15 -7.09 5.89
CA LYS A 101 0.35 -7.33 7.32
C LYS A 101 1.71 -7.97 7.57
N PRO A 102 2.52 -7.50 8.53
CA PRO A 102 3.83 -8.11 8.82
C PRO A 102 3.77 -9.58 9.26
N THR A 103 2.59 -10.06 9.69
CA THR A 103 2.35 -11.45 10.10
C THR A 103 1.97 -12.39 8.95
N SER A 104 1.68 -11.85 7.76
CA SER A 104 1.35 -12.63 6.57
C SER A 104 2.51 -13.50 6.10
N SER A 105 2.21 -14.54 5.32
CA SER A 105 3.23 -15.37 4.65
C SER A 105 4.14 -14.53 3.77
N GLU A 106 3.55 -13.62 2.99
CA GLU A 106 4.21 -12.76 2.03
C GLU A 106 5.19 -11.82 2.72
N SER A 107 4.77 -11.18 3.81
CA SER A 107 5.61 -10.31 4.61
C SER A 107 6.72 -11.07 5.30
N LYS A 108 6.45 -12.25 5.88
CA LYS A 108 7.48 -13.07 6.52
C LYS A 108 8.58 -13.50 5.54
N GLU A 109 8.19 -13.88 4.34
CA GLU A 109 9.13 -14.24 3.27
C GLU A 109 9.94 -13.02 2.81
N ALA A 110 9.28 -11.86 2.65
CA ALA A 110 9.94 -10.60 2.33
C ALA A 110 10.92 -10.17 3.42
N ILE A 111 10.53 -10.24 4.70
CA ILE A 111 11.38 -9.92 5.86
C ILE A 111 12.60 -10.85 5.87
N LYS A 112 12.41 -12.16 5.65
CA LYS A 112 13.52 -13.12 5.58
C LYS A 112 14.50 -12.72 4.47
N THR A 113 13.99 -12.43 3.28
CA THR A 113 14.82 -12.04 2.12
C THR A 113 15.57 -10.72 2.37
N CYS A 114 14.86 -9.70 2.84
CA CYS A 114 15.43 -8.39 3.13
C CYS A 114 16.42 -8.42 4.29
N SER A 115 16.16 -9.21 5.33
CA SER A 115 17.05 -9.31 6.48
C SER A 115 18.41 -9.91 6.14
N VAL A 116 18.45 -10.85 5.18
CA VAL A 116 19.70 -11.40 4.65
C VAL A 116 20.40 -10.36 3.77
N THR A 117 19.64 -9.71 2.88
CA THR A 117 20.17 -8.70 1.94
C THR A 117 20.80 -7.50 2.67
N LEU A 118 20.23 -7.11 3.82
CA LEU A 118 20.68 -5.99 4.63
C LEU A 118 21.67 -6.40 5.75
N ASP A 119 22.08 -7.67 5.81
CA ASP A 119 22.97 -8.22 6.85
C ASP A 119 22.47 -8.00 8.31
N VAL A 120 21.14 -8.06 8.50
CA VAL A 120 20.48 -7.90 9.81
C VAL A 120 19.79 -9.17 10.31
N ALA A 121 19.86 -10.26 9.56
CA ALA A 121 19.20 -11.54 9.89
C ALA A 121 19.53 -12.03 11.31
N LYS A 122 20.79 -11.92 11.74
CA LYS A 122 21.24 -12.32 13.08
C LYS A 122 20.68 -11.44 14.20
N ALA A 123 20.43 -10.16 13.94
CA ALA A 123 19.83 -9.26 14.91
C ALA A 123 18.33 -9.55 15.03
N ILE A 124 17.66 -9.71 13.90
CA ILE A 124 16.23 -10.00 13.82
C ILE A 124 15.88 -11.37 14.40
N SER A 125 16.74 -12.38 14.28
CA SER A 125 16.49 -13.71 14.87
C SER A 125 16.41 -13.71 16.40
N LYS A 126 16.72 -12.60 17.06
CA LYS A 126 16.58 -12.42 18.51
C LYS A 126 15.18 -11.93 18.91
N VAL A 127 14.39 -11.45 17.95
CA VAL A 127 12.98 -11.09 18.15
C VAL A 127 12.19 -12.39 18.20
N LYS A 128 11.52 -12.64 19.33
CA LYS A 128 10.69 -13.83 19.58
C LYS A 128 9.25 -13.57 19.19
#